data_AF-A0A563U7T4-F1
#
_entry.id   AF-A0A563U7T4-F1
#
_cell.length_a   1.000
_cell.length_b   1.000
_cell.length_c   1.000
_cell.angle_alpha   90.00
_cell.angle_beta   90.00
_cell.angle_gamma   90.00
#
_symmetry.space_group_name_H-M   'P 1'
#
loop_
_entity.id
_entity.type
_entity.pdbx_description
1 polymer ?
#
loop_
_entity_poly.entity_id
_entity_poly.type
_entity_poly.pdbx_seq_one_letter_code
_entity_poly.pdbx_strand_id
1 'polypeptide(L)' 'MIVFVFEDSKSGLKAGRNAGMKVVGITTANPASVVAAMADMVIDDYAAITVAQLAKLFYK' A
#
# COMPACT_ATOMS: atom_id res chain seq x y z
N MET A 1 -11.56 -12.13 -6.83
CA MET A 1 -10.15 -12.35 -6.46
C MET A 1 -9.65 -11.08 -5.79
N ILE A 2 -9.09 -11.19 -4.58
CA ILE A 2 -8.59 -10.05 -3.79
C ILE A 2 -7.08 -9.99 -4.02
N VAL A 3 -6.55 -8.84 -4.44
CA VAL A 3 -5.12 -8.64 -4.74
C VAL A 3 -4.62 -7.40 -4.02
N PHE A 4 -3.49 -7.54 -3.34
CA PHE A 4 -2.75 -6.46 -2.71
C PHE A 4 -1.43 -6.24 -3.45
N VAL A 5 -0.99 -4.99 -3.55
CA VAL A 5 0.34 -4.61 -4.03
C VAL A 5 1.09 -4.00 -2.86
N PHE A 6 2.18 -4.63 -2.45
CA PHE A 6 3.13 -4.06 -1.50
C PHE A 6 4.25 -3.43 -2.29
N GLU A 7 4.49 -2.12 -2.09
CA GLU A 7 5.45 -1.44 -2.93
C GLU A 7 6.07 -0.19 -2.31
N ASP A 8 7.32 0.11 -2.66
CA ASP A 8 8.08 1.23 -2.11
C ASP A 8 8.52 2.28 -3.15
N SER A 9 8.37 1.99 -4.46
CA SER A 9 8.65 2.94 -5.53
C SER A 9 7.43 3.74 -5.96
N LYS A 10 7.64 5.03 -6.29
CA LYS A 10 6.57 5.90 -6.82
C LYS A 10 5.90 5.33 -8.08
N SER A 11 6.71 4.74 -8.97
CA SER A 11 6.23 4.12 -10.21
C SER A 11 5.34 2.91 -9.95
N GLY A 12 5.76 2.03 -9.04
CA GLY A 12 5.00 0.83 -8.70
C GLY A 12 3.70 1.15 -7.94
N LEU A 13 3.74 2.09 -7.00
CA LEU A 13 2.54 2.59 -6.31
C LEU A 13 1.49 3.10 -7.30
N LYS A 14 1.92 3.91 -8.28
CA LYS A 14 1.05 4.43 -9.33
C LYS A 14 0.52 3.34 -10.25
N ALA A 15 1.35 2.36 -10.60
CA ALA A 15 0.97 1.23 -11.44
C ALA A 15 -0.09 0.36 -10.75
N GLY A 16 0.10 -0.01 -9.49
CA GLY A 16 -0.84 -0.82 -8.71
C GLY A 16 -2.20 -0.14 -8.58
N ARG A 17 -2.22 1.17 -8.31
CA ARG A 17 -3.45 1.97 -8.24
C ARG A 17 -4.16 2.03 -9.60
N ASN A 18 -3.42 2.29 -10.68
CA ASN A 18 -3.98 2.32 -12.03
C ASN A 18 -4.54 0.96 -12.47
N ALA A 19 -3.99 -0.14 -11.94
CA ALA A 19 -4.50 -1.49 -12.15
C ALA A 19 -5.74 -1.84 -11.31
N GLY A 20 -6.24 -0.90 -10.49
CA GLY A 20 -7.42 -1.10 -9.64
C GLY A 20 -7.19 -1.97 -8.41
N MET A 21 -5.93 -2.18 -8.02
CA MET A 21 -5.55 -2.99 -6.85
C MET A 21 -5.53 -2.14 -5.58
N LYS A 22 -5.52 -2.80 -4.41
CA LYS A 22 -5.25 -2.14 -3.13
C LYS A 22 -3.75 -2.07 -2.88
N VAL A 23 -3.24 -0.86 -2.70
CA VAL A 23 -1.81 -0.60 -2.60
C VAL A 23 -1.42 -0.34 -1.16
N VAL A 24 -0.46 -1.10 -0.66
CA VAL A 24 0.19 -0.92 0.64
C VAL A 24 1.59 -0.39 0.36
N GLY A 25 1.81 0.87 0.70
CA GLY A 25 3.07 1.55 0.42
C GLY A 25 4.06 1.45 1.58
N ILE A 26 5.33 1.21 1.27
CA ILE A 26 6.41 1.08 2.26
C ILE A 26 7.31 2.32 2.22
N THR A 27 7.66 2.86 3.39
CA THR A 27 8.41 4.13 3.51
C THR A 27 9.94 3.99 3.43
N THR A 28 10.44 2.80 3.08
CA THR A 28 11.88 2.48 2.96
C THR A 28 12.60 3.39 1.95
N ALA A 29 11.99 3.63 0.79
CA ALA A 29 12.61 4.37 -0.31
C ALA A 29 12.10 5.82 -0.43
N ASN A 30 10.96 6.15 0.18
CA ASN A 30 10.29 7.44 0.02
C ASN A 30 9.64 7.92 1.33
N PRO A 31 9.61 9.24 1.61
CA PRO A 31 8.92 9.77 2.78
C PRO A 31 7.45 9.35 2.85
N ALA A 32 6.93 9.11 4.05
CA ALA A 32 5.54 8.72 4.27
C ALA A 32 4.53 9.66 3.59
N SER A 33 4.80 10.97 3.53
CA SER A 33 3.94 11.95 2.86
C SER A 33 3.81 11.69 1.35
N VAL A 34 4.87 11.23 0.71
CA VAL A 34 4.89 10.86 -0.72
C VAL A 34 4.10 9.57 -0.92
N VAL A 35 4.37 8.55 -0.09
CA VAL A 35 3.73 7.24 -0.19
C VAL A 35 2.22 7.35 0.08
N ALA A 36 1.81 8.12 1.09
CA ALA A 36 0.41 8.33 1.47
C ALA A 36 -0.44 8.97 0.36
N ALA A 37 0.17 9.75 -0.53
CA ALA A 37 -0.54 10.32 -1.67
C ALA A 37 -0.94 9.28 -2.72
N MET A 38 -0.32 8.08 -2.70
CA MET A 38 -0.44 7.07 -3.76
C MET A 38 -0.92 5.70 -3.26
N ALA A 39 -0.83 5.41 -1.97
CA ALA A 39 -1.21 4.14 -1.37
C ALA A 39 -2.57 4.20 -0.62
N ASP A 40 -3.24 3.06 -0.47
CA ASP A 40 -4.42 2.90 0.39
C ASP A 40 -4.03 2.73 1.87
N MET A 41 -2.82 2.23 2.13
CA MET A 41 -2.22 2.06 3.46
C MET A 41 -0.73 2.36 3.39
N VAL A 42 -0.16 2.95 4.43
CA VAL A 42 1.29 3.19 4.54
C VAL A 42 1.83 2.41 5.72
N ILE A 43 2.94 1.73 5.52
CA ILE A 43 3.67 1.00 6.56
C ILE A 43 5.15 1.38 6.52
N ASP A 44 5.80 1.38 7.67
CA ASP A 44 7.26 1.54 7.74
C ASP A 44 7.97 0.20 7.53
N ASP A 45 7.39 -0.87 8.07
CA ASP A 45 7.83 -2.25 7.90
C ASP A 45 6.65 -3.23 8.06
N TYR A 46 6.94 -4.52 7.91
CA TYR A 46 5.95 -5.59 8.02
C TYR A 46 5.65 -6.04 9.47
N ALA A 47 6.36 -5.53 10.48
CA ALA A 47 6.17 -5.98 11.86
C ALA A 47 4.83 -5.49 12.45
N ALA A 48 4.35 -4.33 12.01
CA ALA A 48 3.13 -3.71 12.51
C ALA A 48 1.86 -4.02 11.70
N ILE A 49 1.95 -4.83 10.64
CA ILE A 49 0.82 -5.13 9.76
C ILE A 49 0.14 -6.46 10.12
N THR A 50 -1.19 -6.45 10.11
CA THR A 50 -2.02 -7.63 10.33
C THR A 50 -2.93 -7.90 9.13
N VAL A 51 -3.27 -9.18 8.92
CA VAL A 51 -4.24 -9.58 7.89
C VAL A 51 -5.60 -8.90 8.11
N ALA A 52 -5.99 -8.66 9.36
CA ALA A 52 -7.23 -7.96 9.68
C ALA A 52 -7.21 -6.50 9.20
N GLN A 53 -6.09 -5.79 9.33
CA GLN A 53 -5.94 -4.43 8.78
C GLN A 53 -6.01 -4.43 7.26
N LEU A 54 -5.38 -5.40 6.59
CA LEU A 54 -5.45 -5.56 5.14
C LEU A 54 -6.87 -5.83 4.65
N ALA A 55 -7.61 -6.71 5.33
CA ALA A 55 -8.99 -7.04 4.95
C ALA A 55 -9.92 -5.80 4.97
N LYS A 56 -9.73 -4.89 5.93
CA LYS A 56 -10.49 -3.63 6.04
C LYS A 56 -10.34 -2.71 4.82
N LEU A 57 -9.32 -2.90 3.98
CA LEU A 57 -9.19 -2.13 2.73
C LEU A 57 -10.23 -2.49 1.67
N PHE A 58 -10.85 -3.68 1.77
CA PHE A 58 -11.87 -4.17 0.84
C PHE A 58 -13.29 -4.14 1.41
N TYR A 59 -13.42 -4.35 2.72
CA TYR A 59 -14.69 -4.35 3.42
C TYR A 59 -14.83 -3.03 4.18
N LYS A 60 -15.55 -2.08 3.58
CA LYS A 60 -16.02 -0.86 4.27
C LYS A 60 -17.30 -1.15 5.05
#